data_AF-F7NL79-F1
#
_entry.id   AF-F7NL79-F1
#
_cell.length_a   1.000
_cell.length_b   1.000
_cell.length_c   1.000
_cell.angle_alpha   90.00
_cell.angle_beta   90.00
_cell.angle_gamma   90.00
#
_symmetry.space_group_name_H-M   'P 1'
#
loop_
_entity.id
_entity.type
_entity.pdbx_description
1 polymer ?
#
loop_
_entity_poly.entity_id
_entity_poly.type
_entity_poly.pdbx_seq_one_letter_code
_entity_poly.pdbx_strand_id
1 'polypeptide(L)' 'MDFVGYPWKEAEVQLQQNRIEYRCVAAHPSVSPHKGFHLNENCWFVVRQRQEDGVYHLVVAAKMGKEVFLDGLQN' A
#
# COMPACT_ATOMS: atom_id res chain seq x y z
N MET A 1 -3.67 -17.01 5.73
CA MET A 1 -2.55 -16.35 5.03
C MET A 1 -2.47 -14.92 5.54
N ASP A 2 -1.27 -14.43 5.82
CA ASP A 2 -1.05 -13.02 6.16
C ASP A 2 -0.32 -12.36 5.00
N PHE A 3 -0.92 -11.29 4.46
CA PHE A 3 -0.37 -10.52 3.35
C PHE A 3 0.16 -9.15 3.84
N VAL A 4 0.10 -8.85 5.14
CA VAL A 4 0.51 -7.54 5.65
C VAL A 4 2.02 -7.37 5.45
N GLY A 5 2.41 -6.26 4.82
CA GLY A 5 3.79 -5.97 4.42
C GLY A 5 4.19 -6.55 3.06
N TYR A 6 3.35 -7.38 2.41
CA TYR A 6 3.63 -7.88 1.06
C TYR A 6 3.36 -6.81 0.00
N PRO A 7 4.11 -6.84 -1.12
CA PRO A 7 3.77 -6.04 -2.29
C PRO A 7 2.40 -6.45 -2.83
N TRP A 8 1.55 -5.47 -3.15
CA TRP A 8 0.20 -5.71 -3.65
C TRP A 8 0.18 -6.65 -4.85
N LYS A 9 1.12 -6.48 -5.80
CA LYS A 9 1.20 -7.34 -6.99
C LYS A 9 1.37 -8.81 -6.65
N GLU A 10 2.19 -9.15 -5.66
CA GLU A 10 2.40 -10.55 -5.27
C GLU A 10 1.20 -11.10 -4.48
N ALA A 11 0.63 -10.28 -3.58
CA ALA A 11 -0.57 -10.65 -2.85
C ALA A 11 -1.75 -10.91 -3.82
N GLU A 12 -1.95 -10.04 -4.80
CA GLU A 12 -3.01 -10.17 -5.83
C GLU A 12 -2.84 -11.45 -6.63
N VAL A 13 -1.63 -11.76 -7.10
CA VAL A 13 -1.34 -13.00 -7.85
C VAL A 13 -1.67 -14.22 -7.00
N GLN A 14 -1.28 -14.26 -5.72
CA GLN A 14 -1.60 -15.40 -4.85
C GLN A 14 -3.10 -15.53 -4.62
N LEU A 15 -3.82 -14.43 -4.40
CA LEU A 15 -5.28 -14.45 -4.21
C LEU A 15 -5.99 -14.95 -5.47
N GLN A 16 -5.56 -14.51 -6.65
CA GLN A 16 -6.09 -14.96 -7.93
C GLN A 16 -5.79 -16.44 -8.19
N GLN A 17 -4.56 -16.89 -7.92
CA GLN A 17 -4.16 -18.30 -8.08
C GLN A 17 -4.96 -19.24 -7.17
N ASN A 18 -5.26 -18.80 -5.95
CA ASN A 18 -6.05 -19.57 -5.00
C ASN A 18 -7.57 -19.37 -5.17
N ARG A 19 -8.01 -18.57 -6.16
CA ARG A 19 -9.43 -18.20 -6.39
C ARG A 19 -10.12 -17.70 -5.12
N ILE A 20 -9.38 -16.94 -4.30
CA ILE A 20 -9.90 -16.36 -3.06
C ILE A 20 -10.65 -15.08 -3.41
N GLU A 21 -11.84 -14.88 -2.86
CA GLU A 21 -12.53 -13.60 -2.98
C GLU A 21 -11.86 -12.53 -2.11
N TYR A 22 -11.53 -11.39 -2.72
CA TYR A 22 -10.89 -10.29 -2.03
C TYR A 22 -11.42 -8.93 -2.49
N ARG A 23 -11.30 -7.95 -1.60
CA ARG A 23 -11.60 -6.55 -1.85
C ARG A 23 -10.40 -5.69 -1.51
N CYS A 24 -9.85 -5.00 -2.49
CA CYS A 24 -8.70 -4.11 -2.32
C CYS A 24 -9.16 -2.66 -2.16
N VAL A 25 -8.64 -1.97 -1.14
CA VAL A 25 -8.85 -0.55 -0.92
C VAL A 25 -7.50 0.16 -0.92
N ALA A 26 -7.34 1.06 -1.87
CA ALA A 26 -6.18 1.90 -2.01
C ALA A 26 -6.27 3.10 -1.05
N ALA A 27 -5.38 3.14 -0.06
CA ALA A 27 -5.25 4.24 0.87
C ALA A 27 -4.34 5.32 0.26
N HIS A 28 -4.96 6.33 -0.34
CA HIS A 28 -4.24 7.51 -0.83
C HIS A 28 -4.13 8.53 0.30
N PRO A 29 -2.95 9.13 0.53
CA PRO A 29 -2.88 10.31 1.38
C PRO A 29 -3.64 11.45 0.68
N SER A 30 -4.55 12.13 1.40
CA SER A 30 -5.34 13.26 0.84
C SER A 30 -4.51 14.50 0.53
N VAL A 31 -3.19 14.48 0.78
CA VAL A 31 -2.30 15.58 0.42
C VAL A 31 -2.07 15.58 -1.08
N SER A 32 -2.57 16.63 -1.73
CA SER A 32 -2.44 16.85 -3.16
C SER A 32 -0.98 16.76 -3.62
N PRO A 33 -0.71 16.25 -4.85
CA PRO A 33 0.63 16.07 -5.41
C PRO A 33 1.42 17.37 -5.65
N HIS A 34 0.94 18.53 -5.17
CA HIS A 34 1.54 19.84 -5.38
C HIS A 34 2.81 20.11 -4.57
N LYS A 35 3.27 19.18 -3.73
CA LYS A 35 4.42 19.40 -2.84
C LYS A 35 5.46 18.27 -2.93
N GLY A 36 5.98 17.98 -4.12
CA GLY A 36 7.18 17.16 -4.31
C GLY A 36 7.09 15.68 -3.89
N PHE A 37 5.95 15.21 -3.37
CA PHE A 37 5.77 13.81 -3.02
C PHE A 37 5.46 12.99 -4.26
N HIS A 38 6.51 12.46 -4.90
CA HIS A 38 6.36 11.43 -5.91
C HIS A 38 5.90 10.14 -5.22
N LEU A 39 4.59 9.90 -5.20
CA LEU A 39 4.07 8.58 -4.89
C LEU A 39 4.57 7.65 -5.99
N ASN A 40 5.48 6.75 -5.66
CA ASN A 40 5.86 5.70 -6.59
C ASN A 40 4.69 4.70 -6.64
N GLU A 41 3.82 4.87 -7.64
CA GLU A 41 2.66 4.01 -7.89
C GLU A 41 3.06 2.55 -8.20
N ASN A 42 4.35 2.25 -8.31
CA ASN A 42 4.86 0.87 -8.40
C ASN A 42 5.14 0.23 -7.03
N CYS A 43 5.05 0.97 -5.92
CA CYS A 43 5.41 0.49 -4.59
C CYS A 43 4.21 0.47 -3.63
N TRP A 44 3.18 -0.30 -3.97
CA TRP A 44 2.02 -0.54 -3.10
C TRP A 44 2.25 -1.76 -2.23
N PHE A 45 2.02 -1.60 -0.93
CA PHE A 45 2.12 -2.67 0.05
C PHE A 45 0.80 -2.82 0.79
N VAL A 46 0.44 -4.05 1.12
CA VAL A 46 -0.71 -4.32 2.00
C VAL A 46 -0.35 -3.84 3.40
N VAL A 47 -1.05 -2.84 3.92
CA VAL A 47 -0.84 -2.30 5.27
C VAL A 47 -1.84 -2.80 6.27
N ARG A 48 -2.96 -3.36 5.79
CA ARG A 48 -4.00 -3.93 6.63
C ARG A 48 -4.70 -5.05 5.89
N GLN A 49 -5.03 -6.08 6.65
CA GLN A 49 -5.83 -7.20 6.21
C GLN A 49 -6.96 -7.42 7.22
N ARG A 50 -8.16 -7.65 6.71
CA ARG A 50 -9.32 -8.07 7.49
C ARG A 50 -10.05 -9.15 6.71
N GLN A 51 -10.49 -10.19 7.38
CA GLN A 51 -11.36 -11.20 6.76
C GLN A 51 -12.76 -11.02 7.31
N GLU A 52 -13.74 -10.86 6.43
CA GLU A 52 -15.15 -10.66 6.78
C GLU A 52 -16.00 -11.49 5.82
N ASP A 53 -16.89 -12.33 6.36
CA ASP A 53 -17.77 -13.22 5.58
C ASP A 53 -17.05 -14.13 4.56
N GLY A 54 -15.80 -14.50 4.86
CA GLY A 54 -14.97 -15.31 3.96
C GLY A 54 -14.23 -14.50 2.88
N VAL A 55 -14.50 -13.21 2.75
CA VAL A 55 -13.82 -12.29 1.82
C VAL A 55 -12.63 -11.62 2.50
N TYR A 56 -11.50 -11.55 1.79
CA TYR A 56 -10.31 -10.84 2.26
C TYR A 56 -10.37 -9.36 1.89
N HIS A 57 -10.57 -8.50 2.88
CA HIS A 57 -10.47 -7.05 2.76
C HIS A 57 -9.02 -6.60 2.99
N LEU A 58 -8.37 -6.14 1.92
CA LEU A 58 -6.98 -5.73 1.92
C LEU A 58 -6.92 -4.22 1.72
N VAL A 59 -6.18 -3.54 2.59
CA VAL A 59 -5.87 -2.13 2.45
C VAL A 59 -4.44 -2.01 1.98
N VAL A 60 -4.24 -1.39 0.83
CA VAL A 60 -2.92 -1.15 0.26
C VAL A 60 -2.56 0.32 0.35
N ALA A 61 -1.33 0.62 0.71
CA ALA A 61 -0.80 1.97 0.69
C ALA A 61 0.50 2.00 -0.10
N ALA A 62 0.68 3.05 -0.88
CA ALA A 62 1.95 3.33 -1.49
C ALA A 62 2.97 3.72 -0.39
N LYS A 63 4.15 3.11 -0.43
CA LYS A 63 5.24 3.50 0.48
C LYS A 63 5.67 4.91 0.13
N MET A 64 5.35 5.87 0.98
CA MET A 64 5.93 7.21 0.88
C MET A 64 7.42 7.10 1.21
N GLY A 65 8.27 7.29 0.19
CA GLY A 65 9.67 7.57 0.43
C GLY A 65 9.73 8.87 1.24
N LYS A 66 10.12 8.79 2.51
CA LYS A 66 10.57 9.98 3.23
C LYS A 66 11.87 10.40 2.53
N GLU A 67 11.79 11.41 1.67
CA GLU A 67 12.99 12.13 1.28
C GLU A 67 13.51 12.83 2.54
N VAL A 68 14.57 12.28 3.14
CA VAL A 68 15.38 13.01 4.10
C VAL A 68 16.12 14.07 3.30
N PHE A 69 15.58 15.29 3.26
CA PHE A 69 16.35 16.43 2.79
C PHE A 69 17.64 16.47 3.62
N LEU A 70 18.78 16.37 2.95
CA LEU A 70 20.11 16.42 3.57
C LEU A 70 20.48 17.84 4.02
N ASP A 71 19.49 18.71 4.24
CA ASP A 71 19.68 20.09 4.64
C ASP A 71 19.39 20.22 6.14
N GLY A 72 20.36 19.73 6.91
CA GLY A 72 20.44 19.96 8.34
C GLY A 72 20.92 21.36 8.66
N LEU A 73 20.15 22.39 8.28
CA LEU A 73 20.33 23.75 8.81
C LEU A 73 18.98 24.30 9.29
N GLN A 74 18.64 23.97 10.54
CA GLN A 74 17.78 24.84 11.34
C GLN A 74 18.70 25.89 11.99
N ASN A 75 18.43 27.16 11.64
CA ASN A 75 18.89 28.44 12.20
C ASN A 75 19.98 28.43 13.27
#